data_AF-A0A9D7E8U4-F1
#
_entry.id   AF-A0A9D7E8U4-F1
#
_cell.length_a   1.000
_cell.length_b   1.000
_cell.length_c   1.000
_cell.angle_alpha   90.00
_cell.angle_beta   90.00
_cell.angle_gamma   90.00
#
_symmetry.space_group_name_H-M   'P 1'
#
loop_
_entity.id
_entity.type
_entity.pdbx_description
1 polymer ?
#
loop_
_entity_poly.entity_id
_entity_poly.type
_entity_poly.pdbx_seq_one_letter_code
_entity_poly.pdbx_strand_id
1 'polypeptide(L)'
;MKKILYTVKLGFTKLTAAALVGKGRTNVEMMTGNATYATPIPPLATITAACDTLDAASNAYDFSRSRLDKEDRDVAFAELKGLLKELGGYVQAISKGDKGTDH
;
A
#
# COMPACT_ATOMS: atom_id res chain seq x y z
N MET A 1 30.27 5.65 11.61
CA MET A 1 30.47 5.74 10.15
C MET A 1 29.18 6.26 9.51
N LYS A 2 29.20 7.46 8.92
CA LYS A 2 28.01 8.06 8.30
C LYS A 2 27.89 7.52 6.88
N LYS A 3 26.97 6.59 6.66
CA LYS A 3 26.74 5.98 5.33
C LYS A 3 26.03 7.01 4.46
N ILE A 4 26.78 7.67 3.57
CA ILE A 4 26.22 8.61 2.59
C ILE A 4 25.50 7.76 1.54
N LEU A 5 24.17 7.68 1.66
CA LEU A 5 23.32 7.07 0.66
C LEU A 5 22.91 8.16 -0.34
N TYR A 6 23.53 8.14 -1.51
CA TYR A 6 23.08 8.92 -2.66
C TYR A 6 21.76 8.31 -3.15
N THR A 7 20.63 8.80 -2.64
CA THR A 7 19.34 8.46 -3.24
C THR A 7 19.25 9.17 -4.59
N VAL A 8 19.60 8.43 -5.63
CA VAL A 8 19.24 8.73 -7.01
C VAL A 8 17.74 9.05 -7.04
N LYS A 9 17.33 10.13 -7.72
CA LYS A 9 15.91 10.41 -8.06
C LYS A 9 15.41 9.29 -8.98
N LEU A 10 15.18 8.12 -8.41
CA LEU A 10 14.70 6.91 -9.08
C LEU A 10 13.19 7.03 -9.24
N GLY A 11 12.73 7.89 -10.16
CA GLY A 11 11.48 7.69 -10.91
C GLY A 11 10.21 7.20 -10.19
N PHE A 12 10.08 7.27 -8.87
CA PHE A 12 8.85 7.04 -8.12
C PHE A 12 7.92 8.25 -8.20
N THR A 13 8.28 9.24 -9.01
CA THR A 13 7.49 10.42 -9.37
C THR A 13 6.09 10.08 -9.89
N LYS A 14 5.84 8.86 -10.38
CA LYS A 14 4.53 8.46 -10.93
C LYS A 14 3.64 7.67 -9.98
N LEU A 15 4.15 7.17 -8.84
CA LEU A 15 3.30 6.55 -7.81
C LEU A 15 3.52 7.30 -6.49
N THR A 16 2.77 8.38 -6.33
CA THR A 16 2.77 9.19 -5.11
C THR A 16 2.22 8.39 -3.93
N ALA A 17 2.52 8.80 -2.70
CA ALA A 17 1.88 8.24 -1.51
C ALA A 17 0.35 8.24 -1.65
N ALA A 18 -0.22 9.34 -2.15
CA ALA A 18 -1.63 9.46 -2.51
C ALA A 18 -2.11 8.42 -3.53
N ALA A 19 -1.32 8.10 -4.57
CA ALA A 19 -1.67 7.06 -5.53
C ALA A 19 -1.66 5.66 -4.91
N LEU A 20 -0.77 5.39 -3.96
CA LEU A 20 -0.76 4.13 -3.22
C LEU A 20 -1.96 4.01 -2.28
N VAL A 21 -2.29 5.09 -1.57
CA VAL A 21 -3.51 5.18 -0.74
C VAL A 21 -4.76 4.96 -1.60
N GLY A 22 -4.86 5.63 -2.75
CA GLY A 22 -5.97 5.45 -3.68
C GLY A 22 -6.14 3.99 -4.10
N LYS A 23 -5.05 3.31 -4.45
CA LYS A 23 -5.08 1.87 -4.76
C LYS A 23 -5.54 1.02 -3.57
N GLY A 24 -5.07 1.31 -2.37
CA GLY A 24 -5.48 0.59 -1.17
C GLY A 24 -6.98 0.74 -0.89
N ARG A 25 -7.50 1.96 -1.00
CA ARG A 25 -8.94 2.24 -0.84
C ARG A 25 -9.79 1.57 -1.92
N THR A 26 -9.38 1.62 -3.18
CA THR A 26 -10.09 0.90 -4.26
C THR A 26 -10.13 -0.61 -4.02
N ASN A 27 -9.04 -1.22 -3.54
CA ASN A 27 -9.04 -2.64 -3.20
C ASN A 27 -10.01 -2.97 -2.06
N VAL A 28 -10.08 -2.12 -1.03
CA VAL A 28 -11.05 -2.26 0.06
C VAL A 28 -12.48 -2.16 -0.47
N GLU A 29 -12.79 -1.18 -1.31
CA GLU A 29 -14.12 -1.03 -1.92
C GLU A 29 -14.52 -2.26 -2.75
N MET A 30 -13.63 -2.75 -3.62
CA MET A 30 -13.91 -3.88 -4.50
C MET A 30 -14.08 -5.22 -3.77
N MET A 31 -13.48 -5.36 -2.58
CA MET A 31 -13.60 -6.55 -1.74
C MET A 31 -14.70 -6.44 -0.69
N THR A 32 -15.18 -5.23 -0.41
CA THR A 32 -16.27 -5.01 0.55
C THR A 32 -17.56 -5.60 0.01
N GLY A 33 -18.22 -6.45 0.80
CA GLY A 33 -19.45 -7.13 0.40
C GLY A 33 -19.26 -8.23 -0.64
N ASN A 34 -18.02 -8.57 -1.00
CA ASN A 34 -17.75 -9.66 -1.92
C ASN A 34 -17.75 -11.01 -1.17
N ALA A 35 -18.83 -11.78 -1.32
CA ALA A 35 -19.00 -13.07 -0.67
C ALA A 35 -17.93 -14.12 -1.06
N THR A 36 -17.29 -13.96 -2.24
CA THR A 36 -16.21 -14.83 -2.71
C THR A 36 -14.93 -14.66 -1.88
N TYR A 37 -14.74 -13.49 -1.28
CA TYR A 37 -13.59 -13.15 -0.44
C TYR A 37 -14.05 -12.78 0.97
N ALA A 38 -14.80 -13.68 1.62
CA ALA A 38 -15.43 -13.42 2.91
C ALA A 38 -14.44 -13.18 4.07
N THR A 39 -13.18 -13.63 3.95
CA THR A 39 -12.16 -13.51 5.01
C THR A 39 -10.83 -13.00 4.44
N PRO A 40 -10.76 -11.73 3.98
CA PRO A 40 -9.57 -11.19 3.36
C PRO A 40 -8.38 -11.20 4.31
N ILE A 41 -7.21 -11.60 3.79
CA ILE A 41 -5.95 -11.62 4.53
C ILE A 41 -4.95 -10.72 3.78
N PRO A 42 -4.47 -9.63 4.39
CA PRO A 42 -4.87 -9.05 5.67
C PRO A 42 -6.31 -8.49 5.66
N PRO A 43 -6.94 -8.29 6.84
CA PRO A 43 -8.27 -7.71 6.94
C PRO A 43 -8.35 -6.35 6.24
N LEU A 44 -9.49 -6.04 5.60
CA LEU A 44 -9.68 -4.75 4.93
C LEU A 44 -9.51 -3.57 5.88
N ALA A 45 -9.91 -3.72 7.16
CA ALA A 45 -9.70 -2.71 8.19
C ALA A 45 -8.21 -2.39 8.41
N THR A 46 -7.32 -3.37 8.31
CA THR A 46 -5.87 -3.17 8.43
C THR A 46 -5.32 -2.39 7.24
N ILE A 47 -5.83 -2.65 6.03
CA ILE A 47 -5.45 -1.91 4.82
C ILE A 47 -5.94 -0.46 4.91
N THR A 48 -7.18 -0.23 5.37
CA THR A 48 -7.72 1.11 5.62
C THR A 48 -6.86 1.87 6.64
N ALA A 49 -6.52 1.25 7.76
CA ALA A 49 -5.68 1.87 8.79
C ALA A 49 -4.28 2.24 8.26
N ALA A 50 -3.69 1.39 7.42
CA ALA A 50 -2.39 1.68 6.78
C ALA A 50 -2.49 2.80 5.73
N CYS A 51 -3.61 2.88 5.00
CA CYS A 51 -3.90 4.02 4.12
C CYS A 51 -3.98 5.33 4.91
N ASP A 52 -4.71 5.35 6.02
CA ASP A 52 -4.88 6.56 6.84
C ASP A 52 -3.56 6.97 7.51
N THR A 53 -2.74 6.00 7.92
CA THR A 53 -1.39 6.24 8.44
C THR A 53 -0.49 6.89 7.39
N LEU A 54 -0.51 6.40 6.15
CA LEU A 54 0.28 6.97 5.05
C LEU A 54 -0.20 8.39 4.67
N ASP A 55 -1.52 8.63 4.65
CA ASP A 55 -2.10 9.96 4.42
C ASP A 55 -1.64 10.94 5.52
N ALA A 56 -1.74 10.53 6.79
CA ALA A 56 -1.33 11.36 7.93
C ALA A 56 0.16 11.69 7.91
N ALA A 57 1.02 10.70 7.64
CA ALA A 57 2.47 10.91 7.54
C ALA A 57 2.83 11.79 6.34
N SER A 58 2.10 11.67 5.22
CA SER A 58 2.28 12.54 4.06
C SER A 58 1.94 13.99 4.40
N ASN A 59 0.82 14.22 5.08
CA ASN A 59 0.42 15.56 5.53
C ASN A 59 1.40 16.17 6.54
N ALA A 60 1.92 15.36 7.47
CA ALA A 60 2.93 15.79 8.43
C ALA A 60 4.22 16.24 7.73
N TYR A 61 4.71 15.46 6.77
CA TYR A 61 5.89 15.81 5.97
C TYR A 61 5.66 17.06 5.11
N ASP A 62 4.48 17.24 4.53
CA ASP A 62 4.18 18.43 3.71
C ASP A 62 4.18 19.71 4.56
N PHE A 63 3.73 19.61 5.82
CA PHE A 63 3.75 20.72 6.77
C PHE A 63 5.14 21.03 7.32
N SER A 64 5.86 20.02 7.82
CA SER A 64 7.14 20.22 8.53
C SER A 64 8.36 20.22 7.60
N ARG A 65 8.29 19.45 6.50
CA ARG A 65 9.40 19.05 5.63
C ARG A 65 10.60 18.49 6.39
N SER A 66 10.36 17.95 7.59
CA SER A 66 11.42 17.42 8.44
C SER A 66 11.92 16.07 7.92
N ARG A 67 13.15 15.73 8.28
CA ARG A 67 13.73 14.43 7.91
C ARG A 67 13.05 13.28 8.63
N LEU A 68 12.56 13.50 9.85
CA LEU A 68 11.86 12.49 10.63
C LEU A 68 10.51 12.16 9.98
N ASP A 69 9.71 13.17 9.65
CA ASP A 69 8.40 12.97 9.00
C ASP A 69 8.55 12.34 7.61
N LYS A 70 9.67 12.60 6.92
CA LYS A 70 10.00 11.92 5.68
C LYS A 70 10.24 10.43 5.90
N GLU A 71 11.02 10.07 6.93
CA GLU A 71 11.31 8.69 7.29
C GLU A 71 10.01 7.96 7.71
N ASP A 72 9.17 8.60 8.51
CA ASP A 72 7.87 8.05 8.93
C ASP A 72 6.93 7.81 7.74
N ARG A 73 6.85 8.74 6.80
CA ARG A 73 6.09 8.56 5.55
C ARG A 73 6.63 7.41 4.72
N ASP A 74 7.95 7.28 4.58
CA ASP A 74 8.57 6.22 3.79
C ASP A 74 8.36 4.84 4.43
N VAL A 75 8.34 4.75 5.77
CA VAL A 75 7.98 3.54 6.52
C VAL A 75 6.51 3.18 6.28
N ALA A 76 5.59 4.13 6.45
CA ALA A 76 4.16 3.91 6.19
C ALA A 76 3.89 3.48 4.74
N PHE A 77 4.64 4.02 3.78
CA PHE A 77 4.56 3.63 2.38
C PHE A 77 4.98 2.18 2.16
N ALA A 78 6.08 1.75 2.79
CA ALA A 78 6.56 0.37 2.71
C ALA A 78 5.57 -0.61 3.35
N GLU A 79 4.96 -0.24 4.48
CA GLU A 79 3.96 -1.03 5.18
C GLU A 79 2.70 -1.24 4.35
N LEU A 80 2.07 -0.17 3.84
CA LEU A 80 0.89 -0.28 2.98
C LEU A 80 1.19 -1.13 1.74
N LYS A 81 2.37 -0.96 1.13
CA LYS A 81 2.79 -1.77 -0.02
C LYS A 81 2.94 -3.26 0.35
N GLY A 82 3.43 -3.58 1.55
CA GLY A 82 3.52 -4.95 2.05
C GLY A 82 2.13 -5.58 2.18
N LEU A 83 1.22 -4.88 2.87
CA LEU A 83 -0.15 -5.33 3.08
C LEU A 83 -0.91 -5.57 1.77
N LEU A 84 -0.74 -4.68 0.78
CA LEU A 84 -1.37 -4.85 -0.54
C LEU A 84 -0.82 -6.05 -1.32
N LYS A 85 0.46 -6.41 -1.14
CA LYS A 85 1.02 -7.62 -1.74
C LYS A 85 0.47 -8.87 -1.09
N GLU A 86 0.34 -8.88 0.23
CA GLU A 86 -0.26 -10.00 0.96
C GLU A 86 -1.72 -10.19 0.55
N LEU A 87 -2.48 -9.09 0.43
CA LEU A 87 -3.86 -9.13 -0.08
C LEU A 87 -3.91 -9.71 -1.49
N GLY A 88 -3.01 -9.28 -2.38
CA GLY A 88 -2.90 -9.84 -3.73
C GLY A 88 -2.59 -11.33 -3.73
N GLY A 89 -1.71 -11.79 -2.85
CA GLY A 89 -1.40 -13.21 -2.66
C GLY A 89 -2.61 -14.02 -2.18
N TYR A 90 -3.38 -13.47 -1.24
CA TYR A 90 -4.64 -14.07 -0.79
C TYR A 90 -5.65 -14.16 -1.94
N VAL A 91 -5.85 -13.08 -2.70
CA VAL A 91 -6.76 -13.07 -3.86
C VAL A 91 -6.33 -14.12 -4.89
N GLN A 92 -5.04 -14.23 -5.20
CA GLN A 92 -4.51 -15.27 -6.10
C GLN A 92 -4.79 -16.68 -5.61
N ALA A 93 -4.59 -16.94 -4.32
CA ALA A 93 -4.84 -18.25 -3.71
C ALA A 93 -6.33 -18.63 -3.76
N ILE A 94 -7.23 -17.68 -3.47
CA ILE A 94 -8.68 -17.91 -3.54
C ILE A 94 -9.17 -18.08 -4.98
N SER A 95 -8.64 -17.29 -5.91
CA SER A 95 -8.98 -17.40 -7.34
C SER A 95 -8.43 -18.68 -7.99
N LYS A 96 -7.85 -19.62 -7.22
CA LYS A 96 -7.27 -20.91 -7.67
C LYS A 96 -6.22 -20.81 -8.78
N GLY A 97 -5.66 -19.63 -9.02
CA GLY A 97 -4.84 -19.37 -10.21
C GLY A 97 -5.58 -19.78 -11.48
N ASP A 98 -6.54 -18.98 -11.92
CA ASP A 98 -7.18 -19.15 -13.22
C ASP A 98 -6.12 -18.96 -14.32
N LYS A 99 -5.39 -20.05 -14.57
CA LYS A 99 -4.49 -20.22 -15.69
C LYS A 99 -5.44 -20.30 -16.87
N GLY A 100 -5.67 -19.15 -17.52
CA GLY A 100 -6.63 -18.99 -18.60
C GLY A 100 -6.68 -20.24 -19.46
N THR A 101 -7.75 -21.00 -19.31
CA THR A 101 -8.15 -21.95 -20.34
C THR A 101 -8.86 -21.10 -21.39
N ASP A 102 -8.05 -20.67 -22.37
CA ASP A 102 -8.51 -20.26 -23.69
C ASP A 102 -9.65 -21.19 -24.11
N HIS A 103 -10.76 -20.60 -24.52
CA HIS A 103 -11.87 -21.29 -25.13
C HIS A 103 -12.03 -20.84 -26.58
#